data_AF-A0A1F6BXE8-F1
#
_entry.id   AF-A0A1F6BXE8-F1
#
_cell.length_a   1.000
_cell.length_b   1.000
_cell.length_c   1.000
_cell.angle_alpha   90.00
_cell.angle_beta   90.00
_cell.angle_gamma   90.00
#
_symmetry.space_group_name_H-M   'P 1'
#
loop_
_entity.id
_entity.type
_entity.pdbx_description
1 polymer ?
#
loop_
_entity_poly.entity_id
_entity_poly.type
_entity_poly.pdbx_seq_one_letter_code
_entity_poly.pdbx_strand_id
1 'polypeptide(L)'
;MNQNPKNFSELVGLIIGIIEPVISLLFAVALLVIVWKLIDAWIINPGDTKKLEEGRQYAIWGIIGLVIMSTIWAIVRLIQGSLF
;
A
#
# COMPACT_ATOMS: atom_id res chain seq x y z
N MET A 1 -13.15 19.31 -19.78
CA MET A 1 -14.22 19.00 -18.79
C MET A 1 -13.97 19.89 -17.59
N ASN A 2 -14.95 20.71 -17.18
CA ASN A 2 -14.76 21.68 -16.10
C ASN A 2 -14.30 20.95 -14.83
N GLN A 3 -13.09 21.26 -14.35
CA GLN A 3 -12.43 20.67 -13.17
C GLN A 3 -13.01 21.20 -11.85
N ASN A 4 -14.14 21.92 -11.88
CA ASN A 4 -14.77 22.47 -10.70
C ASN A 4 -15.84 21.50 -10.20
N PRO A 5 -15.62 20.83 -9.07
CA PRO A 5 -16.61 19.93 -8.49
C PRO A 5 -17.82 20.73 -8.01
N LYS A 6 -19.01 20.20 -8.30
CA LYS A 6 -20.30 20.86 -8.05
C LYS A 6 -20.96 20.41 -6.74
N ASN A 7 -20.45 19.35 -6.13
CA ASN A 7 -20.94 18.79 -4.87
C ASN A 7 -19.81 18.05 -4.14
N PHE A 8 -20.09 17.61 -2.90
CA PHE A 8 -19.13 16.91 -2.06
C PHE A 8 -18.66 15.56 -2.66
N SER A 9 -19.53 14.85 -3.38
CA SER A 9 -19.17 13.58 -4.02
C SER A 9 -18.11 13.76 -5.11
N GLU A 10 -18.27 14.79 -5.94
CA GLU A 10 -17.29 15.14 -6.99
C GLU A 10 -15.95 15.60 -6.40
N LEU A 11 -15.96 16.34 -5.27
CA LEU A 11 -14.74 16.72 -4.54
C LEU A 11 -13.98 15.48 -4.03
N VAL A 12 -14.70 14.56 -3.38
CA VAL A 12 -14.12 13.32 -2.84
C VAL A 12 -13.60 12.43 -3.96
N GLY A 13 -14.35 12.29 -5.07
CA GLY A 13 -13.93 11.52 -6.24
C GLY A 13 -12.65 12.06 -6.88
N LEU A 14 -12.50 13.39 -6.97
CA LEU A 14 -11.27 14.02 -7.48
C LEU A 14 -10.06 13.69 -6.59
N ILE A 15 -10.21 13.83 -5.27
CA ILE A 15 -9.13 13.51 -4.32
C ILE A 15 -8.75 12.03 -4.41
N ILE A 16 -9.73 11.13 -4.43
CA ILE A 16 -9.48 9.68 -4.57
C ILE A 16 -8.75 9.38 -5.88
N GLY A 17 -9.17 9.98 -6.99
CA GLY A 17 -8.55 9.77 -8.30
C GLY A 17 -7.09 10.23 -8.38
N ILE A 18 -6.67 11.20 -7.55
CA ILE A 18 -5.26 11.61 -7.43
C ILE A 18 -4.47 10.65 -6.52
N ILE A 19 -5.07 10.22 -5.42
CA ILE A 19 -4.38 9.42 -4.40
C ILE A 19 -4.23 7.95 -4.83
N GLU A 20 -5.24 7.38 -5.49
CA GLU A 20 -5.25 5.98 -5.93
C GLU A 20 -3.98 5.56 -6.70
N PRO A 21 -3.54 6.26 -7.76
CA PRO A 21 -2.33 5.86 -8.49
C PRO A 21 -1.06 5.96 -7.62
N VAL A 22 -0.99 6.92 -6.70
CA VAL A 22 0.14 7.07 -5.78
C VAL A 22 0.19 5.90 -4.81
N ILE A 23 -0.93 5.51 -4.22
CA ILE A 23 -1.01 4.33 -3.33
C ILE A 23 -0.63 3.06 -4.10
N SER A 24 -1.14 2.90 -5.33
CA SER A 24 -0.84 1.73 -6.16
C SER A 24 0.65 1.64 -6.51
N LEU A 25 1.29 2.77 -6.81
CA LEU A 25 2.73 2.83 -7.01
C LEU A 25 3.51 2.48 -5.73
N LEU A 26 3.13 3.03 -4.58
CA LEU A 26 3.76 2.72 -3.30
C LEU A 26 3.62 1.24 -2.94
N PHE A 27 2.46 0.63 -3.23
CA PHE A 27 2.23 -0.80 -3.05
C PHE A 27 3.20 -1.63 -3.89
N ALA A 28 3.33 -1.29 -5.19
CA ALA A 28 4.24 -1.99 -6.09
C ALA A 28 5.69 -1.90 -5.60
N VAL A 29 6.14 -0.71 -5.20
CA VAL A 29 7.50 -0.50 -4.66
C VAL A 29 7.70 -1.28 -3.36
N ALA A 30 6.74 -1.22 -2.43
CA ALA A 30 6.81 -1.95 -1.17
C ALA A 30 6.94 -3.47 -1.43
N LEU A 31 6.15 -4.02 -2.34
CA LEU A 31 6.20 -5.44 -2.70
C LEU A 31 7.58 -5.82 -3.27
N LEU A 32 8.12 -5.01 -4.18
CA LEU A 32 9.45 -5.22 -4.74
C LEU A 32 10.54 -5.21 -3.66
N VAL A 33 10.48 -4.27 -2.72
CA VAL A 33 11.44 -4.18 -1.61
C VAL A 33 11.32 -5.39 -0.69
N ILE A 34 10.11 -5.80 -0.33
CA ILE A 34 9.88 -6.99 0.51
C ILE A 34 10.45 -8.23 -0.16
N VAL A 35 10.09 -8.48 -1.43
CA VAL A 35 10.59 -9.63 -2.18
C VAL A 35 12.11 -9.61 -2.29
N TRP A 36 12.69 -8.46 -2.61
CA TRP A 36 14.14 -8.30 -2.67
C TRP A 36 14.81 -8.62 -1.33
N LYS A 37 14.27 -8.11 -0.23
CA LYS A 37 14.81 -8.37 1.12
C LYS A 37 14.68 -9.84 1.53
N LEU A 38 13.60 -10.51 1.14
CA LEU A 38 13.46 -11.96 1.34
C LEU A 38 14.49 -12.75 0.50
N ILE A 39 14.74 -12.35 -0.74
CA ILE A 39 15.77 -13.00 -1.57
C ILE A 39 17.17 -12.76 -0.98
N ASP A 40 17.50 -11.53 -0.58
CA ASP A 40 18.80 -11.16 0.02
C ASP A 40 19.10 -11.98 1.27
N ALA A 41 18.09 -12.16 2.12
CA ALA A 41 18.24 -12.81 3.42
C ALA A 41 18.26 -14.34 3.37
N TRP A 42 17.48 -14.98 2.50
CA TRP A 42 17.36 -16.46 2.48
C TRP A 42 18.03 -17.14 1.29
N ILE A 43 18.29 -16.43 0.18
CA ILE A 43 18.88 -17.02 -1.04
C ILE A 43 20.32 -16.55 -1.25
N ILE A 44 20.57 -15.24 -1.16
CA ILE A 44 21.89 -14.66 -1.47
C ILE A 44 22.86 -14.84 -0.29
N ASN A 45 22.41 -14.59 0.94
CA ASN A 45 23.25 -14.66 2.13
C ASN A 45 22.76 -15.73 3.13
N PRO A 46 22.65 -17.02 2.72
CA PRO A 46 22.17 -18.06 3.59
C PRO A 46 23.16 -18.26 4.76
N GLY A 47 22.70 -18.01 5.98
CA GLY A 47 23.50 -18.18 7.20
C GLY A 47 24.00 -16.88 7.84
N ASP A 48 23.81 -15.73 7.19
CA ASP A 48 24.03 -14.43 7.85
C ASP A 48 22.84 -14.12 8.76
N THR A 49 23.05 -14.24 10.07
CA THR A 49 22.01 -14.03 11.08
C THR A 49 21.45 -12.63 11.08
N LYS A 50 22.24 -11.61 10.73
CA LYS A 50 21.77 -10.22 10.65
C LYS A 50 20.85 -10.02 9.45
N LYS A 51 21.24 -10.56 8.29
CA LYS A 51 20.42 -10.49 7.07
C LYS A 51 19.09 -11.23 7.24
N LEU A 52 19.12 -12.38 7.90
CA LEU A 52 17.91 -13.15 8.23
C LEU A 52 16.96 -12.37 9.17
N GLU A 53 17.51 -11.67 10.17
CA GLU A 53 16.73 -10.82 11.07
C GLU A 53 16.10 -9.63 10.33
N GLU A 54 16.89 -8.92 9.51
CA GLU A 54 16.38 -7.85 8.65
C GLU A 54 15.25 -8.35 7.74
N GLY A 55 15.47 -9.44 7.02
CA GLY A 55 14.48 -10.03 6.13
C GLY A 55 13.17 -10.38 6.86
N ARG A 56 13.26 -10.90 8.10
CA ARG A 56 12.08 -11.19 8.93
C ARG A 56 11.34 -9.91 9.32
N GLN A 57 12.07 -8.87 9.70
CA GLN A 57 11.49 -7.58 10.03
C GLN A 57 10.76 -6.98 8.83
N TYR A 58 11.38 -6.98 7.64
CA TYR A 58 10.73 -6.52 6.41
C TYR A 58 9.48 -7.33 6.05
N ALA A 59 9.48 -8.65 6.29
CA ALA A 59 8.30 -9.49 6.07
C ALA A 59 7.12 -9.08 6.99
N ILE A 60 7.39 -8.89 8.28
CA ILE A 60 6.37 -8.52 9.26
C ILE A 60 5.80 -7.12 8.95
N TRP A 61 6.68 -6.12 8.75
CA TRP A 61 6.24 -4.78 8.40
C TRP A 61 5.55 -4.72 7.05
N GLY A 62 5.98 -5.56 6.10
CA GLY A 62 5.32 -5.74 4.83
C GLY A 62 3.87 -6.18 5.00
N ILE A 63 3.62 -7.25 5.77
CA ILE A 63 2.26 -7.75 6.05
C ILE A 63 1.41 -6.67 6.73
N ILE A 64 1.96 -5.97 7.73
CA ILE A 64 1.25 -4.87 8.41
C ILE A 64 0.85 -3.78 7.42
N GLY A 65 1.78 -3.38 6.53
CA GLY A 65 1.51 -2.41 5.48
C GLY A 65 0.38 -2.84 4.54
N LEU A 66 0.39 -4.11 4.11
CA LEU A 66 -0.66 -4.67 3.25
C LEU A 66 -2.04 -4.65 3.93
N VAL A 67 -2.10 -5.01 5.21
CA VAL A 67 -3.35 -4.98 6.00
C VAL A 67 -3.89 -3.55 6.12
N ILE A 68 -3.03 -2.57 6.39
CA ILE A 68 -3.43 -1.16 6.49
C ILE A 68 -3.98 -0.67 5.15
N MET A 69 -3.27 -0.93 4.04
CA MET A 69 -3.71 -0.54 2.70
C MET A 69 -5.07 -1.18 2.34
N SER A 70 -5.26 -2.46 2.66
CA SER A 70 -6.55 -3.14 2.47
C SER A 70 -7.67 -2.53 3.32
N THR A 71 -7.35 -2.13 4.56
CA THR A 71 -8.33 -1.53 5.49
C THR A 71 -8.79 -0.17 5.00
N ILE A 72 -7.88 0.66 4.48
CA ILE A 72 -8.23 1.96 3.90
C ILE A 72 -9.23 1.79 2.76
N TRP A 73 -9.00 0.83 1.85
CA TRP A 73 -9.94 0.55 0.76
C TRP A 73 -11.31 0.06 1.23
N ALA A 74 -11.35 -0.77 2.28
CA ALA A 74 -12.60 -1.20 2.88
C ALA A 74 -13.39 0.00 3.44
N ILE A 75 -12.72 0.90 4.15
CA ILE A 75 -13.32 2.12 4.72
C ILE A 75 -13.82 3.04 3.60
N VAL A 76 -13.01 3.28 2.56
CA VAL A 76 -13.40 4.12 1.41
C VAL A 76 -14.69 3.59 0.78
N ARG A 77 -14.80 2.27 0.55
CA ARG A 77 -16.01 1.65 -0.01
C ARG A 77 -17.23 1.77 0.91
N LEU A 78 -17.03 1.62 2.22
CA LEU A 78 -18.11 1.78 3.20
C LEU A 78 -18.63 3.22 3.24
N ILE A 79 -17.73 4.21 3.22
CA ILE A 79 -18.10 5.63 3.18
C ILE A 79 -18.83 5.94 1.86
N GLN A 80 -18.32 5.44 0.73
CA GLN A 80 -18.94 5.63 -0.57
C GLN A 80 -20.35 5.03 -0.66
N GLY A 81 -20.59 3.86 -0.08
CA GLY A 81 -21.89 3.21 -0.10
C GLY A 81 -22.89 3.67 0.97
N SER A 82 -22.46 4.51 1.93
CA SER A 82 -23.32 4.97 3.04
C SER A 82 -23.66 6.46 3.00
N LEU A 83 -22.78 7.31 2.45
CA LEU A 83 -22.95 8.77 2.42
C LEU A 83 -23.31 9.34 1.04
N PHE A 84 -23.39 8.49 0.01
CA PHE A 84 -23.73 8.87 -1.36
C PHE A 84 -24.73 7.88 -1.97
#